data_AF-A0A3C1P6I7-F1
#
_entry.id   AF-A0A3C1P6I7-F1
#
_cell.length_a   1.000
_cell.length_b   1.000
_cell.length_c   1.000
_cell.angle_alpha   90.00
_cell.angle_beta   90.00
_cell.angle_gamma   90.00
#
_symmetry.space_group_name_H-M   'P 1'
#
loop_
_entity.id
_entity.type
_entity.pdbx_description
1 polymer ?
#
loop_
_entity_poly.entity_id
_entity_poly.type
_entity_poly.pdbx_seq_one_letter_code
_entity_poly.pdbx_strand_id
1 'polypeptide(L)'
;MTGYSRDQFGAAWKDVDGSGCDTRSDILRRDLVERIMSSRCGVMSGVLYPDPFTGRPLTYVRGKSLVDIDHVVALGNAWTTGAQQLPYAVREQFANDPLNLLAVSASANRQKQDG
;
A
#
# COMPACT_ATOMS: atom_id res chain seq x y z
N MET A 1 16.71 -12.15 -0.18
CA MET A 1 16.66 -12.27 1.29
C MET A 1 16.39 -13.73 1.65
N THR A 2 17.17 -14.33 2.55
CA THR A 2 16.92 -15.69 3.03
C THR A 2 15.81 -15.67 4.09
N GLY A 3 14.78 -16.51 3.93
CA GLY A 3 13.74 -16.72 4.95
C GLY A 3 12.61 -15.68 5.01
N TYR A 4 12.62 -14.66 4.14
CA TYR A 4 11.53 -13.69 4.02
C TYR A 4 10.43 -14.20 3.08
N SER A 5 9.17 -14.07 3.50
CA SER A 5 7.99 -14.15 2.65
C SER A 5 6.99 -13.08 3.06
N ARG A 6 6.24 -12.50 2.11
CA ARG A 6 5.16 -11.54 2.42
C ARG A 6 4.10 -12.13 3.35
N ASP A 7 3.88 -13.45 3.29
CA ASP A 7 2.91 -14.14 4.16
C ASP A 7 3.27 -14.05 5.65
N GLN A 8 4.52 -13.74 5.98
CA GLN A 8 4.96 -13.47 7.35
C GLN A 8 4.38 -12.17 7.92
N PHE A 9 3.78 -11.33 7.09
CA PHE A 9 3.10 -10.10 7.47
C PHE A 9 1.57 -10.23 7.34
N GLY A 10 1.05 -11.44 7.15
CA GLY A 10 -0.39 -11.70 7.06
C GLY A 10 -1.04 -11.25 5.76
N ALA A 11 -2.36 -11.14 5.79
CA ALA A 11 -3.14 -10.84 4.60
C ALA A 11 -2.86 -9.41 4.12
N ALA A 12 -2.51 -9.27 2.85
CA ALA A 12 -2.36 -7.96 2.23
C ALA A 12 -3.69 -7.20 2.24
N TRP A 13 -3.62 -5.91 2.56
CA TRP A 13 -4.75 -4.98 2.57
C TRP A 13 -5.83 -5.33 3.58
N LYS A 14 -5.50 -6.04 4.66
CA LYS A 14 -6.45 -6.36 5.72
C LYS A 14 -7.06 -5.07 6.28
N ASP A 15 -8.35 -5.10 6.57
CA ASP A 15 -9.03 -4.08 7.36
C ASP A 15 -8.54 -4.19 8.82
N VAL A 16 -7.49 -3.45 9.17
CA VAL A 16 -6.88 -3.47 10.51
C VAL A 16 -7.43 -2.39 11.42
N ASP A 17 -8.11 -1.38 10.88
CA ASP A 17 -8.72 -0.30 11.65
C ASP A 17 -10.22 -0.53 11.93
N GLY A 18 -10.82 -1.57 11.33
CA GLY A 18 -12.21 -1.96 11.53
C GLY A 18 -13.19 -1.02 10.82
N SER A 19 -12.74 -0.28 9.81
CA SER A 19 -13.57 0.66 9.09
C SER A 19 -14.62 -0.03 8.20
N GLY A 20 -14.41 -1.29 7.84
CA GLY A 20 -15.18 -2.05 6.86
C GLY A 20 -14.66 -1.91 5.43
N CYS A 21 -13.55 -1.21 5.21
CA CYS A 21 -12.83 -1.12 3.94
C CYS A 21 -11.48 -1.85 4.04
N ASP A 22 -11.04 -2.43 2.94
CA ASP A 22 -9.66 -2.93 2.88
C ASP A 22 -8.68 -1.74 2.91
N THR A 23 -7.49 -1.96 3.47
CA THR A 23 -6.51 -0.86 3.65
C THR A 23 -6.15 -0.24 2.29
N ARG A 24 -6.12 -1.01 1.20
CA ARG A 24 -5.87 -0.46 -0.15
C ARG A 24 -6.90 0.59 -0.53
N SER A 25 -8.17 0.34 -0.28
CA SER A 25 -9.27 1.25 -0.55
C SER A 25 -9.16 2.52 0.27
N ASP A 26 -8.74 2.41 1.53
CA ASP A 26 -8.51 3.56 2.40
C ASP A 26 -7.36 4.43 1.92
N ILE A 27 -6.24 3.82 1.51
CA ILE A 27 -5.10 4.57 0.96
C ILE A 27 -5.46 5.24 -0.37
N LEU A 28 -6.16 4.55 -1.28
CA LEU A 28 -6.62 5.16 -2.53
C LEU A 28 -7.60 6.31 -2.27
N ARG A 29 -8.50 6.18 -1.28
CA ARG A 29 -9.40 7.28 -0.87
C ARG A 29 -8.65 8.45 -0.26
N ARG A 30 -7.61 8.18 0.52
CA ARG A 30 -6.80 9.21 1.18
C ARG A 30 -5.96 9.99 0.18
N ASP A 31 -5.27 9.30 -0.72
CA ASP A 31 -4.17 9.86 -1.52
C ASP A 31 -4.60 10.39 -2.89
N LEU A 32 -5.63 9.82 -3.50
CA LEU A 32 -6.11 10.31 -4.80
C LEU A 32 -6.96 11.57 -4.61
N VAL A 33 -6.88 12.53 -5.51
CA VAL A 33 -7.84 13.64 -5.63
C VAL A 33 -8.80 13.39 -6.80
N GLU A 34 -9.85 14.22 -6.92
CA GLU A 34 -10.83 14.15 -8.02
C GLU A 34 -11.42 12.73 -8.23
N ARG A 35 -11.70 12.06 -7.10
CA ARG A 35 -12.06 10.64 -7.08
C ARG A 35 -13.50 10.41 -7.54
N ILE A 36 -13.69 9.37 -8.35
CA ILE A 36 -15.00 8.80 -8.64
C ILE A 36 -15.18 7.55 -7.78
N MET A 37 -16.25 7.53 -6.97
CA MET A 37 -16.57 6.44 -6.05
C MET A 37 -17.80 5.67 -6.52
N SER A 38 -17.76 4.34 -6.48
CA SER A 38 -18.94 3.48 -6.69
C SER A 38 -19.64 3.09 -5.38
N SER A 39 -18.93 3.17 -4.26
CA SER A 39 -19.42 2.89 -2.91
C SER A 39 -18.50 3.55 -1.88
N ARG A 40 -18.71 3.29 -0.59
CA ARG A 40 -17.82 3.77 0.48
C ARG A 40 -16.36 3.37 0.23
N CYS A 41 -16.08 2.12 -0.13
CA CYS A 41 -14.72 1.62 -0.35
C CYS A 41 -14.32 1.55 -1.84
N GLY A 42 -15.29 1.63 -2.76
CA GLY A 42 -15.03 1.43 -4.19
C GLY A 42 -14.52 2.70 -4.88
N VAL A 43 -13.19 2.92 -4.92
CA VAL A 43 -12.59 3.95 -5.78
C VAL A 43 -12.53 3.43 -7.22
N MET A 44 -13.23 4.09 -8.16
CA MET A 44 -13.22 3.72 -9.58
C MET A 44 -12.12 4.44 -10.36
N SER A 45 -11.91 5.71 -10.07
CA SER A 45 -10.84 6.51 -10.67
C SER A 45 -10.47 7.68 -9.77
N GLY A 46 -9.33 8.31 -10.06
CA GLY A 46 -8.86 9.52 -9.40
C GLY A 46 -7.49 9.93 -9.92
N VAL A 47 -6.94 11.01 -9.40
CA VAL A 47 -5.62 11.52 -9.77
C VAL A 47 -4.71 11.48 -8.56
N LEU A 48 -3.56 10.82 -8.67
CA LEU A 48 -2.47 10.94 -7.70
C LEU A 48 -1.65 12.17 -8.07
N TYR A 49 -1.61 13.17 -7.20
CA TYR A 49 -0.87 14.41 -7.47
C TYR A 49 -0.34 15.08 -6.19
N PRO A 50 0.99 15.24 -6.06
CA PRO A 50 2.04 14.61 -6.87
C PRO A 50 2.21 13.11 -6.51
N ASP A 51 2.63 12.28 -7.46
CA ASP A 51 3.16 10.94 -7.15
C ASP A 51 4.42 11.07 -6.26
N PRO A 52 4.47 10.44 -5.06
CA PRO A 52 5.61 10.55 -4.16
C PRO A 52 6.95 10.10 -4.76
N PHE A 53 6.94 9.19 -5.75
CA PHE A 53 8.17 8.62 -6.32
C PHE A 53 8.70 9.37 -7.53
N THR A 54 7.82 9.88 -8.39
CA THR A 54 8.22 10.55 -9.64
C THR A 54 7.91 12.04 -9.68
N GLY A 55 7.12 12.55 -8.73
CA GLY A 55 6.64 13.93 -8.71
C GLY A 55 5.62 14.28 -9.80
N ARG A 56 5.22 13.31 -10.64
CA ARG A 56 4.31 13.52 -11.78
C ARG A 56 2.87 13.17 -11.41
N PRO A 57 1.86 13.83 -11.99
CA PRO A 57 0.48 13.38 -11.86
C PRO A 57 0.30 12.00 -12.51
N LEU A 58 -0.49 11.13 -11.86
CA LEU A 58 -0.87 9.84 -12.39
C LEU A 58 -2.38 9.62 -12.27
N THR A 59 -3.00 9.14 -13.33
CA THR A 59 -4.40 8.74 -13.30
C THR A 59 -4.52 7.31 -12.79
N TYR A 60 -5.30 7.12 -11.73
CA TYR A 60 -5.78 5.82 -11.31
C TYR A 60 -7.10 5.52 -12.02
N VAL A 61 -7.21 4.32 -12.61
CA VAL A 61 -8.47 3.74 -13.06
C VAL A 61 -8.51 2.29 -12.61
N ARG A 62 -9.58 1.87 -11.94
CA ARG A 62 -9.73 0.50 -11.47
C ARG A 62 -9.62 -0.48 -12.65
N GLY A 63 -8.78 -1.49 -12.50
CA GLY A 63 -8.47 -2.47 -13.56
C GLY A 63 -7.42 -2.01 -14.58
N LYS A 64 -6.94 -0.75 -14.52
CA LYS A 64 -5.83 -0.22 -15.34
C LYS A 64 -4.81 0.48 -14.44
N SER A 65 -3.87 -0.30 -13.90
CA SER A 65 -3.02 0.14 -12.78
C SER A 65 -1.78 0.92 -13.23
N LEU A 66 -1.85 2.25 -13.21
CA LEU A 66 -0.67 3.13 -13.18
C LEU A 66 -0.26 3.51 -11.74
N VAL A 67 -1.15 3.27 -10.77
CA VAL A 67 -0.97 3.58 -9.35
C VAL A 67 -1.10 2.30 -8.54
N ASP A 68 -0.10 2.01 -7.71
CA ASP A 68 -0.13 0.93 -6.71
C ASP A 68 0.03 1.50 -5.31
N ILE A 69 -0.18 0.65 -4.29
CA ILE A 69 0.11 0.99 -2.91
C ILE A 69 1.47 0.38 -2.56
N ASP A 70 2.40 1.21 -2.08
CA ASP A 70 3.72 0.79 -1.62
C ASP A 70 3.88 0.95 -0.11
N HIS A 71 4.76 0.12 0.45
CA HIS A 71 5.25 0.24 1.81
C HIS A 71 6.42 1.21 1.88
N VAL A 72 6.27 2.32 2.61
CA VAL A 72 7.32 3.33 2.83
C VAL A 72 8.57 2.66 3.38
N VAL A 73 8.40 1.87 4.44
CA VAL A 73 9.39 0.89 4.90
C VAL A 73 9.03 -0.46 4.30
N ALA A 74 9.82 -0.88 3.31
CA ALA A 74 9.62 -2.16 2.64
C ALA A 74 9.59 -3.33 3.64
N LEU A 75 8.68 -4.28 3.42
CA LEU A 75 8.50 -5.43 4.31
C LEU A 75 9.74 -6.33 4.40
N GLY A 76 10.48 -6.50 3.31
CA GLY A 76 11.72 -7.27 3.31
C GLY A 76 12.86 -6.56 4.07
N ASN A 77 12.98 -5.23 3.92
CA ASN A 77 13.87 -4.43 4.75
C ASN A 77 13.52 -4.59 6.23
N ALA A 78 12.24 -4.38 6.59
CA ALA A 78 11.76 -4.54 7.95
C ALA A 78 12.07 -5.94 8.51
N TRP A 79 11.89 -7.00 7.71
CA TRP A 79 12.24 -8.37 8.08
C TRP A 79 13.71 -8.51 8.44
N THR A 80 14.58 -8.02 7.56
CA THR A 80 16.04 -8.09 7.71
C THR A 80 16.55 -7.27 8.89
N THR A 81 15.88 -6.16 9.23
CA THR A 81 16.29 -5.27 10.31
C THR A 81 15.63 -5.56 11.66
N GLY A 82 14.78 -6.59 11.77
CA GLY A 82 14.30 -7.07 13.08
C GLY A 82 12.82 -7.44 13.19
N ALA A 83 11.99 -7.18 12.17
CA ALA A 83 10.57 -7.51 12.22
C ALA A 83 10.31 -9.01 12.41
N GLN A 84 11.25 -9.88 12.05
CA GLN A 84 11.19 -11.31 12.32
C GLN A 84 11.07 -11.69 13.81
N GLN A 85 11.48 -10.79 14.71
CA GLN A 85 11.38 -10.99 16.16
C GLN A 85 10.03 -10.51 16.73
N LEU A 86 9.24 -9.80 15.93
CA LEU A 86 7.96 -9.26 16.37
C LEU A 86 6.87 -10.35 16.36
N PRO A 87 5.90 -10.26 17.30
CA PRO A 87 4.70 -11.08 17.23
C PRO A 87 4.01 -10.94 15.88
N TYR A 88 3.43 -12.04 15.38
CA TYR A 88 2.77 -12.06 14.08
C TYR A 88 1.71 -10.97 13.92
N ALA A 89 0.88 -10.74 14.95
CA ALA A 89 -0.13 -9.68 14.95
C ALA A 89 0.47 -8.28 14.76
N VAL A 90 1.65 -8.02 15.31
CA VAL A 90 2.35 -6.72 15.15
C VAL A 90 2.89 -6.57 13.73
N ARG A 91 3.41 -7.64 13.13
CA ARG A 91 3.82 -7.63 11.71
C ARG A 91 2.62 -7.38 10.79
N GLU A 92 1.48 -7.99 11.06
CA GLU A 92 0.26 -7.78 10.29
C GLU A 92 -0.25 -6.34 10.38
N GLN A 93 -0.23 -5.74 11.58
CA GLN A 93 -0.54 -4.32 11.76
C GLN A 93 0.45 -3.43 11.00
N PHE A 94 1.75 -3.67 11.12
CA PHE A 94 2.78 -2.90 10.43
C PHE A 94 2.63 -2.91 8.89
N ALA A 95 2.26 -4.06 8.32
CA ALA A 95 2.06 -4.17 6.87
C ALA A 95 0.77 -3.54 6.35
N ASN A 96 -0.18 -3.24 7.24
CA ASN A 96 -1.46 -2.62 6.89
C ASN A 96 -1.63 -1.24 7.56
N ASP A 97 -0.57 -0.70 8.17
CA ASP A 97 -0.61 0.62 8.81
C ASP A 97 -0.66 1.71 7.73
N PRO A 98 -1.69 2.58 7.72
CA PRO A 98 -1.75 3.67 6.76
C PRO A 98 -0.55 4.61 6.78
N LEU A 99 0.15 4.76 7.91
CA LEU A 99 1.37 5.56 8.01
C LEU A 99 2.54 4.94 7.24
N ASN A 100 2.53 3.62 7.05
CA ASN A 100 3.54 2.91 6.28
C ASN A 100 3.11 2.69 4.81
N LEU A 101 1.97 3.21 4.37
CA LEU A 101 1.43 2.96 3.05
C LEU A 101 1.18 4.24 2.26
N LEU A 102 1.55 4.24 0.98
CA LEU A 102 1.32 5.35 0.06
C LEU A 102 0.84 4.86 -1.31
N ALA A 103 -0.09 5.58 -1.93
CA ALA A 103 -0.33 5.46 -3.35
C ALA A 103 0.87 6.04 -4.14
N VAL A 104 1.43 5.26 -5.05
CA VAL A 104 2.62 5.61 -5.83
C VAL A 104 2.53 5.10 -7.27
N SER A 105 3.43 5.57 -8.14
CA SER A 105 3.62 4.99 -9.46
C SER A 105 3.88 3.48 -9.40
N ALA A 106 3.04 2.71 -10.09
CA ALA A 106 3.17 1.26 -10.19
C ALA A 106 4.49 0.83 -10.83
N SER A 107 5.01 1.60 -11.80
CA SER A 107 6.29 1.29 -12.45
C SER A 107 7.48 1.57 -11.53
N ALA A 108 7.47 2.69 -10.81
CA ALA A 108 8.54 3.03 -9.87
C ALA A 108 8.55 2.08 -8.66
N ASN A 109 7.37 1.72 -8.14
CA ASN A 109 7.24 0.75 -7.06
C ASN A 109 7.87 -0.61 -7.43
N ARG A 110 7.55 -1.13 -8.62
CA ARG A 110 8.14 -2.39 -9.09
C ARG A 110 9.66 -2.34 -9.26
N GLN A 111 10.24 -1.15 -9.48
CA GLN A 111 11.69 -0.97 -9.55
C GLN A 111 12.34 -0.93 -8.16
N LYS A 112 11.64 -0.39 -7.14
CA LYS A 112 12.10 -0.34 -5.75
C LYS A 112 12.23 -1.73 -5.12
N GLN A 113 11.34 -2.65 -5.46
CA GLN A 113 11.26 -4.01 -4.87
C GLN A 113 11.01 -3.99 -3.35
N ASP A 114 11.12 -5.16 -2.69
CA ASP A 114 10.93 -5.33 -1.24
C ASP A 114 12.24 -5.10 -0.43
N GLY A 115 13.19 -4.37 -1.01
CA GLY A 115 14.57 -4.21 -0.51
C GLY A 115 14.74 -3.24 0.65
#